data_AF-A0A0M2PEH4-F1
#
_entry.id   AF-A0A0M2PEH4-F1
#
_cell.length_a   1.000
_cell.length_b   1.000
_cell.length_c   1.000
_cell.angle_alpha   90.00
_cell.angle_beta   90.00
_cell.angle_gamma   90.00
#
_symmetry.space_group_name_H-M   'P 1'
#
loop_
_entity.id
_entity.type
_entity.pdbx_description
1 polymer ?
#
loop_
_entity_poly.entity_id
_entity_poly.type
_entity_poly.pdbx_seq_one_letter_code
_entity_poly.pdbx_strand_id
1 'polypeptide(L)'
;MFIFFLMFITGCSLQPTGELTRVDVQKGIYEDILIITDDETIHLLKRCFRKVKWEPDTSAKMSRKEDIVATLFYTYDKNMPERLYEYRIWFNGNDTATIISNNENEGYGTLDLDHSKILKNNLFN
;
A
#
# COMPACT_ATOMS: atom_id res chain seq x y z
N MET A 1 -13.84 -43.86 -24.84
CA MET A 1 -14.42 -42.81 -23.98
C MET A 1 -13.47 -42.60 -22.81
N PHE A 2 -12.49 -41.70 -22.97
CA PHE A 2 -11.51 -41.36 -21.93
C PHE A 2 -11.94 -40.04 -21.30
N ILE A 3 -12.38 -40.10 -20.05
CA ILE A 3 -12.75 -38.92 -19.27
C ILE A 3 -11.45 -38.32 -18.72
N PHE A 4 -10.94 -37.27 -19.37
CA PHE A 4 -9.91 -36.42 -18.79
C PHE A 4 -10.56 -35.55 -17.70
N PHE A 5 -10.43 -35.98 -16.45
CA PHE A 5 -10.77 -35.17 -15.29
C PHE A 5 -9.71 -34.06 -15.17
N LEU A 6 -10.02 -32.87 -15.71
CA LEU A 6 -9.21 -31.66 -15.50
C LEU A 6 -9.28 -31.31 -14.01
N MET A 7 -8.22 -31.63 -13.26
CA MET A 7 -7.99 -31.07 -11.94
C MET A 7 -7.73 -29.56 -12.09
N PHE A 8 -8.73 -28.75 -11.76
CA PHE A 8 -8.55 -27.32 -11.50
C PHE A 8 -7.75 -27.17 -10.21
N ILE A 9 -6.43 -27.00 -10.33
CA ILE A 9 -5.59 -26.53 -9.23
C ILE A 9 -5.87 -25.03 -9.06
N THR A 10 -6.86 -24.68 -8.24
CA THR A 10 -7.03 -23.32 -7.72
C THR A 10 -5.99 -23.08 -6.65
N GLY A 11 -4.75 -22.81 -7.08
CA GLY A 11 -3.69 -22.35 -6.21
C GLY A 11 -3.83 -20.85 -5.95
N CYS A 12 -4.78 -20.43 -5.10
CA CYS A 12 -4.57 -19.19 -4.36
C CYS A 12 -3.49 -19.50 -3.31
N SER A 13 -2.22 -19.45 -3.73
CA SER A 13 -1.12 -19.53 -2.77
C SER A 13 -1.25 -18.32 -1.85
N LEU A 14 -1.57 -18.56 -0.58
CA LEU A 14 -1.35 -17.59 0.49
C LEU A 14 0.17 -17.34 0.54
N GLN A 15 0.65 -16.40 -0.26
CA GLN A 15 2.01 -15.90 -0.11
C GLN A 15 2.07 -15.24 1.26
N PRO A 16 3.13 -15.50 2.06
CA PRO A 16 3.28 -14.86 3.35
C PRO A 16 3.28 -13.35 3.13
N THR A 17 2.27 -12.66 3.65
CA THR A 17 2.24 -11.20 3.63
C THR A 17 3.27 -10.74 4.65
N GLY A 18 4.34 -10.08 4.20
CA GLY A 18 5.38 -9.57 5.09
C GLY A 18 4.80 -8.74 6.24
N GLU A 19 5.57 -8.63 7.30
CA GLU A 19 5.26 -7.77 8.43
C GLU A 19 5.69 -6.34 8.12
N LEU A 20 4.73 -5.40 8.10
CA LEU A 20 5.03 -3.98 8.01
C LEU A 20 5.65 -3.55 9.34
N THR A 21 6.88 -3.03 9.32
CA THR A 21 7.66 -2.68 10.51
C THR A 21 7.91 -1.18 10.63
N ARG A 22 7.94 -0.46 9.51
CA ARG A 22 8.18 0.99 9.45
C ARG A 22 7.45 1.61 8.28
N VAL A 23 7.02 2.86 8.47
CA VAL A 23 6.55 3.73 7.39
C VAL A 23 7.31 5.05 7.47
N ASP A 24 7.99 5.40 6.39
CA ASP A 24 8.61 6.72 6.24
C ASP A 24 7.68 7.60 5.40
N VAL A 25 7.38 8.81 5.89
CA VAL A 25 6.41 9.73 5.28
C VAL A 25 7.10 11.02 4.87
N GLN A 26 7.01 11.36 3.60
CA GLN A 26 7.52 12.59 3.02
C GLN A 26 6.37 13.44 2.47
N LYS A 27 6.22 14.65 3.01
CA LYS A 27 5.23 15.65 2.60
C LYS A 27 5.88 16.66 1.64
N GLY A 28 6.06 16.28 0.37
CA GLY A 28 6.75 17.14 -0.61
C GLY A 28 8.29 17.13 -0.52
N ILE A 29 8.97 17.91 -1.38
CA ILE A 29 10.42 17.72 -1.68
C ILE A 29 11.34 18.18 -0.54
N TYR A 30 10.90 19.16 0.25
CA TYR A 30 11.76 19.88 1.21
C TYR A 30 11.35 19.66 2.67
N GLU A 31 10.36 18.82 2.92
CA GLU A 31 9.93 18.52 4.29
C GLU A 31 10.71 17.35 4.88
N ASP A 32 10.91 17.41 6.20
CA ASP A 32 11.53 16.34 6.97
C ASP A 32 10.74 15.03 6.83
N ILE A 33 11.47 13.92 6.84
CA ILE A 33 10.87 12.58 6.81
C ILE A 33 10.32 12.28 8.20
N LEU A 34 9.01 12.09 8.30
CA LEU A 34 8.38 11.53 9.49
C LEU A 34 8.55 10.01 9.47
N ILE A 35 9.22 9.47 10.48
CA ILE A 35 9.42 8.04 10.65
C ILE A 35 8.36 7.51 11.63
N ILE A 36 7.56 6.55 11.19
CA ILE A 36 6.52 5.88 11.99
C ILE A 36 6.96 4.44 12.24
N THR A 37 7.08 4.09 13.52
CA THR A 37 7.47 2.74 13.99
C THR A 37 6.66 2.27 15.19
N ASP A 38 5.68 3.05 15.66
CA ASP A 38 4.85 2.63 16.78
C ASP A 38 3.84 1.55 16.33
N ASP A 39 3.72 0.49 17.12
CA ASP A 39 2.99 -0.71 16.73
C ASP A 39 1.49 -0.43 16.46
N GLU A 40 0.88 0.49 17.21
CA GLU A 40 -0.53 0.84 17.05
C GLU A 40 -0.79 1.50 15.69
N THR A 41 -0.01 2.53 15.34
CA THR A 41 -0.12 3.23 14.06
C THR A 41 0.27 2.31 12.92
N ILE A 42 1.34 1.51 13.05
CA ILE A 42 1.74 0.52 12.05
C ILE A 42 0.60 -0.49 11.80
N HIS A 43 -0.07 -0.99 12.84
CA HIS A 43 -1.22 -1.87 12.69
C HIS A 43 -2.42 -1.19 12.01
N LEU A 44 -2.69 0.08 12.32
CA LEU A 44 -3.74 0.86 11.66
C LEU A 44 -3.45 1.09 10.19
N LEU A 45 -2.23 1.53 9.86
CA LEU A 45 -1.77 1.75 8.49
C LEU A 45 -1.82 0.44 7.69
N LYS A 46 -1.29 -0.67 8.23
CA LYS A 46 -1.36 -2.00 7.59
C LYS A 46 -2.81 -2.39 7.25
N ARG A 47 -3.76 -2.12 8.15
CA ARG A 47 -5.18 -2.40 7.89
C ARG A 47 -5.75 -1.50 6.79
N CYS A 48 -5.38 -0.23 6.73
CA CYS A 48 -5.83 0.70 5.70
C CYS A 48 -5.28 0.32 4.32
N PHE A 49 -3.98 0.03 4.20
CA PHE A 49 -3.38 -0.37 2.92
C PHE A 49 -3.97 -1.69 2.37
N ARG A 50 -4.39 -2.62 3.24
CA ARG A 50 -5.11 -3.84 2.84
C ARG A 50 -6.51 -3.59 2.25
N LYS A 51 -7.05 -2.39 2.39
CA LYS A 51 -8.39 -2.01 1.90
C LYS A 51 -8.35 -1.26 0.60
N VAL A 52 -7.15 -0.94 0.10
CA VAL A 52 -6.97 -0.33 -1.21
C VAL A 52 -7.47 -1.31 -2.27
N LYS A 53 -8.30 -0.81 -3.17
CA LYS A 53 -8.74 -1.54 -4.36
C LYS A 53 -7.75 -1.25 -5.47
N TRP A 54 -6.90 -2.23 -5.75
CA TRP A 54 -5.88 -2.14 -6.78
C TRP A 54 -6.42 -2.50 -8.16
N GLU A 55 -5.97 -1.74 -9.15
CA GLU A 55 -6.09 -2.00 -10.57
C GLU A 55 -4.66 -2.19 -11.11
N PRO A 56 -4.16 -3.44 -11.14
CA PRO A 56 -2.83 -3.73 -11.67
C PRO A 56 -2.67 -3.32 -13.13
N ASP A 57 -1.41 -3.19 -13.58
CA ASP A 57 -1.04 -2.79 -14.95
C ASP A 57 -1.60 -1.42 -15.40
N THR A 58 -2.15 -0.64 -14.47
CA THR A 58 -2.74 0.67 -14.75
C THR A 58 -1.74 1.77 -14.40
N SER A 59 -1.24 2.46 -15.44
CA SER A 59 -0.40 3.64 -15.26
C SER A 59 -1.26 4.91 -15.27
N ALA A 60 -1.26 5.63 -14.16
CA ALA A 60 -1.91 6.93 -14.05
C ALA A 60 -0.89 8.06 -13.92
N LYS A 61 -1.14 9.18 -14.60
CA LYS A 61 -0.45 10.45 -14.37
C LYS A 61 -1.44 11.43 -13.75
N MET A 62 -1.16 11.87 -12.54
CA MET A 62 -2.02 12.79 -11.82
C MET A 62 -1.79 14.23 -12.27
N SER A 63 -2.86 15.03 -12.32
CA SER A 63 -2.82 16.42 -12.80
C SER A 63 -2.09 17.38 -11.85
N ARG A 64 -1.93 16.98 -10.58
CA ARG A 64 -1.19 17.69 -9.55
C ARG A 64 -0.21 16.75 -8.85
N LYS A 65 0.75 17.34 -8.15
CA LYS A 65 1.68 16.61 -7.29
C LYS A 65 0.96 15.87 -6.16
N GLU A 66 1.51 14.73 -5.76
CA GLU A 66 1.10 13.96 -4.59
C GLU A 66 1.11 14.79 -3.32
N ASP A 67 0.18 14.48 -2.41
CA ASP A 67 0.15 15.10 -1.08
C ASP A 67 1.23 14.49 -0.18
N ILE A 68 1.45 13.18 -0.32
CA ILE A 68 2.40 12.39 0.46
C ILE A 68 3.08 11.34 -0.43
N VAL A 69 4.36 11.10 -0.17
CA VAL A 69 5.07 9.87 -0.53
C VAL A 69 5.30 9.06 0.75
N ALA A 70 4.80 7.83 0.79
CA ALA A 70 4.99 6.91 1.90
C ALA A 70 5.82 5.70 1.46
N THR A 71 6.91 5.41 2.16
CA THR A 71 7.73 4.22 1.92
C THR A 71 7.47 3.20 3.02
N LEU A 72 6.90 2.05 2.64
CA LEU A 72 6.54 0.97 3.55
C LEU A 72 7.65 -0.09 3.56
N PHE A 73 8.09 -0.47 4.76
CA PHE A 73 9.15 -1.45 4.97
C PHE A 73 8.57 -2.76 5.50
N TYR A 74 8.79 -3.85 4.76
CA TYR A 74 8.29 -5.17 5.08
C TYR A 74 9.40 -6.16 5.39
N THR A 75 9.29 -6.82 6.53
CA THR A 75 10.14 -7.96 6.91
C THR A 75 9.40 -9.27 6.69
N TYR A 76 10.02 -10.23 5.98
CA TYR A 76 9.44 -11.56 5.71
C TYR A 76 10.16 -12.66 6.51
N ASP A 77 11.49 -12.56 6.59
CA ASP A 77 12.36 -13.39 7.41
C ASP A 77 13.42 -12.46 8.04
N LYS A 78 13.74 -12.66 9.32
CA LYS A 78 14.72 -11.84 10.05
C LYS A 78 16.13 -11.88 9.43
N ASN A 79 16.43 -12.90 8.63
CA ASN A 79 17.71 -13.09 7.97
C ASN A 79 17.72 -12.58 6.53
N MET A 80 16.60 -12.04 6.03
CA MET A 80 16.50 -11.46 4.68
C MET A 80 16.45 -9.93 4.76
N PRO A 81 16.92 -9.23 3.71
CA PRO A 81 16.73 -7.79 3.60
C PRO A 81 15.25 -7.41 3.63
N GLU A 82 14.96 -6.23 4.19
CA GLU A 82 13.63 -5.62 4.11
C GLU A 82 13.23 -5.39 2.64
N ARG A 83 11.93 -5.52 2.36
CA ARG A 83 11.34 -5.10 1.09
C ARG A 83 10.69 -3.75 1.25
N LEU A 84 10.94 -2.85 0.31
CA LEU A 84 10.44 -1.48 0.34
C LEU A 84 9.47 -1.27 -0.82
N TYR A 85 8.34 -0.65 -0.52
CA TYR A 85 7.37 -0.22 -1.51
C TYR A 85 7.03 1.25 -1.30
N GLU A 86 7.10 2.01 -2.39
CA GLU A 86 6.78 3.44 -2.41
C GLU A 86 5.33 3.64 -2.86
N TYR A 87 4.58 4.42 -2.08
CA TYR A 87 3.20 4.77 -2.32
C TYR A 87 3.07 6.28 -2.42
N ARG A 88 2.72 6.77 -3.61
CA ARG A 88 2.34 8.17 -3.83
C ARG A 88 0.85 8.33 -3.59
N ILE A 89 0.46 9.26 -2.73
CA ILE A 89 -0.91 9.37 -2.22
C ILE A 89 -1.48 10.76 -2.52
N TRP A 90 -2.70 10.78 -3.05
CA TRP A 90 -3.52 11.97 -3.24
C TRP A 90 -4.81 11.83 -2.43
N PHE A 91 -5.06 12.76 -1.52
CA PHE A 91 -6.35 12.89 -0.86
C PHE A 91 -7.27 13.75 -1.74
N ASN A 92 -8.38 13.16 -2.14
CA ASN A 92 -9.34 13.75 -3.06
C ASN A 92 -10.34 14.64 -2.29
N GLY A 93 -10.97 15.60 -2.97
CA GLY A 93 -11.93 16.52 -2.36
C GLY A 93 -13.23 15.89 -1.86
N ASN A 94 -13.49 14.62 -2.20
CA ASN A 94 -14.61 13.81 -1.71
C ASN A 94 -14.19 12.89 -0.54
N ASP A 95 -13.11 13.21 0.17
CA ASP A 95 -12.52 12.44 1.27
C ASP A 95 -12.03 11.02 0.92
N THR A 96 -11.99 10.62 -0.36
CA THR A 96 -11.33 9.38 -0.78
C THR A 96 -9.84 9.60 -1.03
N ALA A 97 -9.06 8.54 -1.20
CA ALA A 97 -7.67 8.64 -1.61
C ALA A 97 -7.40 7.85 -2.90
N THR A 98 -6.53 8.44 -3.72
CA THR A 98 -5.90 7.79 -4.87
C THR A 98 -4.47 7.45 -4.49
N ILE A 99 -4.03 6.24 -4.81
CA ILE A 99 -2.71 5.74 -4.43
C ILE A 99 -2.04 5.14 -5.66
N ILE A 100 -0.77 5.49 -5.90
CA ILE A 100 0.05 4.85 -6.94
C ILE A 100 1.21 4.14 -6.26
N SER A 101 1.33 2.83 -6.47
CA SER A 101 2.37 1.97 -5.91
C SER A 101 3.45 1.65 -6.94
N ASN A 102 4.68 1.44 -6.49
CA ASN A 102 5.77 0.90 -7.30
C ASN A 102 5.84 -0.65 -7.27
N ASN A 103 4.96 -1.32 -6.53
CA ASN A 103 4.85 -2.77 -6.53
C ASN A 103 4.22 -3.25 -7.85
N GLU A 104 4.88 -4.20 -8.53
CA GLU A 104 4.46 -4.75 -9.83
C GLU A 104 3.09 -5.43 -9.81
N ASN A 105 2.67 -5.93 -8.64
CA ASN A 105 1.36 -6.58 -8.47
C ASN A 105 0.25 -5.61 -8.06
N GLU A 106 0.60 -4.32 -7.88
CA GLU A 106 -0.30 -3.22 -7.60
C GLU A 106 -0.26 -2.27 -8.81
N GLY A 107 -0.36 -0.95 -8.59
CA GLY A 107 -0.30 0.03 -9.67
C GLY A 107 -1.13 1.23 -9.30
N TYR A 108 -2.36 1.30 -9.80
CA TYR A 108 -3.34 2.32 -9.44
C TYR A 108 -4.29 1.80 -8.37
N GLY A 109 -4.51 2.57 -7.31
CA GLY A 109 -5.33 2.17 -6.17
C GLY A 109 -6.31 3.24 -5.76
N THR A 110 -7.51 2.82 -5.35
CA THR A 110 -8.50 3.70 -4.72
C THR A 110 -8.81 3.22 -3.30
N LEU A 111 -9.00 4.17 -2.40
CA LEU A 111 -9.35 3.91 -1.00
C LEU A 111 -10.64 4.66 -0.67
N ASP A 112 -11.56 3.98 0.02
CA ASP A 112 -12.84 4.57 0.41
C ASP A 112 -12.67 5.69 1.46
N LEU A 113 -13.78 6.39 1.73
CA LEU A 113 -13.79 7.56 2.61
C LEU A 113 -13.31 7.24 4.04
N ASP A 114 -13.80 6.15 4.64
CA ASP A 114 -13.51 5.84 6.04
C ASP A 114 -12.03 5.49 6.23
N HIS A 115 -11.49 4.62 5.37
CA HIS A 115 -10.09 4.22 5.45
C HIS A 115 -9.15 5.36 5.00
N SER A 116 -9.59 6.22 4.08
CA SER A 116 -8.80 7.40 3.67
C SER A 116 -8.66 8.42 4.79
N LYS A 117 -9.69 8.62 5.62
CA LYS A 117 -9.61 9.48 6.80
C LYS A 117 -8.63 8.92 7.84
N ILE A 118 -8.69 7.61 8.10
CA ILE A 118 -7.75 6.95 9.00
C ILE A 118 -6.32 7.11 8.44
N LEU A 119 -6.11 6.79 7.16
CA LEU A 119 -4.81 6.93 6.52
C LEU A 119 -4.28 8.37 6.62
N LYS A 120 -5.10 9.36 6.30
CA LYS A 120 -4.71 10.77 6.36
C LYS A 120 -4.28 11.19 7.76
N ASN A 121 -5.08 10.88 8.78
CA ASN A 121 -4.80 11.29 10.15
C ASN A 121 -3.49 10.69 10.66
N ASN A 122 -3.21 9.43 10.34
CA ASN A 122 -2.01 8.73 10.80
C ASN A 122 -0.75 9.13 10.03
N LEU A 123 -0.86 9.56 8.77
CA LEU A 123 0.30 10.01 7.97
C LEU A 123 0.60 11.51 8.14
N PHE A 124 -0.41 12.34 8.46
CA PHE A 124 -0.18 13.76 8.70
C PHE A 124 0.20 14.09 10.15
N ASN A 125 -0.14 13.22 11.10
CA ASN A 125 0.06 13.37 12.55
C ASN A 125 -0.30 14.76 13.07
#